data_AF-A0A3M1U9J0-F1
#
_entry.id   AF-A0A3M1U9J0-F1
#
_cell.length_a   1.000
_cell.length_b   1.000
_cell.length_c   1.000
_cell.angle_alpha   90.00
_cell.angle_beta   90.00
_cell.angle_gamma   90.00
#
_symmetry.space_group_name_H-M   'P 1'
#
loop_
_entity.id
_entity.type
_entity.pdbx_description
1 polymer ?
#
loop_
_entity_poly.entity_id
_entity_poly.type
_entity_poly.pdbx_seq_one_letter_code
_entity_poly.pdbx_strand_id
1 'polypeptide(L)'
;MAERLRVAEVVPDIPPAGLEDTYTYAVGNQEIERGDCVLVPFGRRTVPGFVLEVREVAPEELDFPVQKLRSITARVEGVSLSEELLGVMKRVADLTLSPVRAVVAAALPPGIRSRLRATYRPVAVDELDELPQELARAYEELCKREQIAVTSLKRLGLTKEVMDSLVQKGLAQKIWSLPAERAKASELYRLAPGAESAVAEDRPAQFACVQTLSREPNGCWTIEEIAAATGVSTSTVRALVKAGVLEPAAPVPQPETPMALMPTQEAAVARVCSAKEGRFLLFGVTGSGKTEVYLRAIEQTLAEGRDVLYLVPEIALAAQVVHRLRARFGNLVGMLHSGMAQGERLRQWRA
;
A
#
# COMPACT_ATOMS: atom_id res chain seq x y z
N MET A 1 9.46 -0.22 -44.24
CA MET A 1 9.00 -0.90 -43.00
C MET A 1 7.81 -0.11 -42.51
N ALA A 2 6.66 -0.74 -42.25
CA ALA A 2 5.50 -0.03 -41.73
C ALA A 2 5.83 0.55 -40.35
N GLU A 3 5.46 1.80 -40.11
CA GLU A 3 5.67 2.48 -38.84
C GLU A 3 4.84 1.78 -37.76
N ARG A 4 5.50 1.12 -36.81
CA ARG A 4 4.82 0.43 -35.70
C ARG A 4 4.53 1.42 -34.59
N LEU A 5 3.33 1.33 -34.04
CA LEU A 5 2.88 2.13 -32.91
C LEU A 5 3.08 1.35 -31.62
N ARG A 6 3.75 1.96 -30.64
CA ARG A 6 3.83 1.41 -29.29
C ARG A 6 2.58 1.81 -28.51
N VAL A 7 1.78 0.80 -28.15
CA VAL A 7 0.50 0.97 -27.45
C VAL A 7 0.48 0.19 -26.14
N ALA A 8 -0.35 0.64 -25.21
CA ALA A 8 -0.56 0.00 -23.91
C ALA A 8 -2.05 -0.27 -23.68
N GLU A 9 -2.36 -1.47 -23.19
CA GLU A 9 -3.67 -1.79 -22.63
C GLU A 9 -3.71 -1.32 -21.19
N VAL A 10 -4.62 -0.39 -20.90
CA VAL A 10 -4.74 0.21 -19.58
C VAL A 10 -6.11 -0.10 -19.00
N VAL A 11 -6.15 -0.44 -17.72
CA VAL A 11 -7.38 -0.48 -16.91
C VAL A 11 -7.50 0.83 -16.13
N PRO A 12 -8.41 1.73 -16.49
CA PRO A 12 -8.65 2.94 -15.71
C PRO A 12 -9.24 2.62 -14.32
N ASP A 13 -8.74 3.29 -13.29
CA ASP A 13 -9.26 3.29 -11.92
C ASP A 13 -10.51 4.18 -11.82
N ILE A 14 -11.59 3.66 -12.41
CA ILE A 14 -12.93 4.22 -12.40
C ILE A 14 -13.93 3.15 -11.97
N PRO A 15 -15.10 3.55 -11.41
CA PRO A 15 -16.15 2.59 -11.10
C PRO A 15 -16.53 1.75 -12.34
N PRO A 16 -16.82 0.45 -12.17
CA PRO A 16 -17.23 -0.41 -13.28
C PRO A 16 -18.49 0.15 -13.96
N ALA A 17 -18.44 0.30 -15.29
CA ALA A 17 -19.55 0.79 -16.09
C ALA A 17 -19.56 0.06 -17.45
N GLY A 18 -20.16 -1.12 -17.49
CA GLY A 18 -20.31 -1.92 -18.71
C GLY A 18 -19.32 -3.09 -18.83
N LEU A 19 -19.20 -3.63 -20.05
CA LEU A 19 -18.42 -4.83 -20.40
C LEU A 19 -16.96 -4.52 -20.77
N GLU A 20 -16.65 -3.27 -21.13
CA GLU A 20 -15.28 -2.86 -21.50
C GLU A 20 -14.44 -2.58 -20.25
N ASP A 21 -13.40 -3.39 -20.05
CA ASP A 21 -12.53 -3.32 -18.87
C ASP A 21 -11.20 -2.63 -19.12
N THR A 22 -10.73 -2.64 -20.37
CA THR A 22 -9.45 -2.07 -20.78
C THR A 22 -9.64 -1.10 -21.93
N TYR A 23 -8.68 -0.19 -22.08
CA TYR A 23 -8.62 0.75 -23.19
C TYR A 23 -7.18 0.84 -23.70
N THR A 24 -7.03 0.90 -25.01
CA THR A 24 -5.74 1.05 -25.67
C THR A 24 -5.33 2.52 -25.74
N TYR A 25 -4.08 2.81 -25.34
CA TYR A 25 -3.49 4.16 -25.40
C TYR A 25 -2.15 4.14 -26.12
N ALA A 26 -1.81 5.23 -26.80
CA ALA A 26 -0.47 5.44 -27.33
C ALA A 26 0.52 5.71 -26.20
N VAL A 27 1.64 5.00 -26.20
CA VAL A 27 2.74 5.18 -25.23
C VAL A 27 3.65 6.33 -25.67
N GLY A 28 3.89 6.46 -26.97
CA GLY A 28 4.88 7.39 -27.52
C GLY A 28 6.30 7.04 -27.07
N ASN A 29 7.10 8.05 -26.73
CA ASN A 29 8.49 7.88 -26.30
C ASN A 29 8.63 7.66 -24.78
N GLN A 30 7.53 7.42 -24.06
CA GLN A 30 7.58 7.22 -22.61
C GLN A 30 8.08 5.81 -22.27
N GLU A 31 8.95 5.71 -21.28
CA GLU A 31 9.34 4.43 -20.68
C GLU A 31 8.23 3.93 -19.75
N ILE A 32 7.28 3.22 -20.36
CA ILE A 32 6.14 2.60 -19.70
C ILE A 32 6.25 1.10 -19.86
N GLU A 33 6.09 0.39 -18.76
CA GLU A 33 6.14 -1.06 -18.67
C GLU A 33 4.81 -1.62 -18.16
N ARG A 34 4.68 -2.93 -18.28
CA ARG A 34 3.57 -3.66 -17.69
C ARG A 34 3.58 -3.46 -16.17
N GLY A 35 2.39 -3.25 -15.59
CA GLY A 35 2.21 -2.97 -14.17
C GLY A 35 2.31 -1.50 -13.78
N ASP A 36 2.86 -0.63 -14.63
CA ASP A 36 2.95 0.80 -14.31
C ASP A 36 1.58 1.44 -14.07
N CYS A 37 1.52 2.34 -13.08
CA CYS A 37 0.42 3.27 -12.93
C CYS A 37 0.64 4.47 -13.85
N VAL A 38 -0.39 4.82 -14.63
CA VAL A 38 -0.35 5.88 -15.64
C VAL A 38 -1.58 6.78 -15.52
N LEU A 39 -1.44 8.03 -15.91
CA LEU A 39 -2.55 8.96 -16.09
C LEU A 39 -3.01 8.93 -17.53
N VAL A 40 -4.30 8.64 -17.75
CA VAL A 40 -4.89 8.53 -19.08
C VAL A 40 -6.09 9.46 -19.24
N PRO A 41 -6.31 10.04 -20.43
CA PRO A 41 -7.54 10.76 -20.72
C PRO A 41 -8.70 9.76 -20.83
N PHE A 42 -9.77 10.05 -20.09
CA PHE A 42 -11.00 9.26 -20.09
C PHE A 42 -12.21 10.20 -20.11
N GLY A 43 -12.86 10.29 -21.28
CA GLY A 43 -13.89 11.29 -21.54
C GLY A 43 -13.34 12.72 -21.39
N ARG A 44 -13.88 13.48 -20.43
CA ARG A 44 -13.47 14.88 -20.15
C ARG A 44 -12.45 15.00 -19.01
N ARG A 45 -12.02 13.88 -18.43
CA ARG A 45 -11.17 13.85 -17.23
C ARG A 45 -9.89 13.09 -17.53
N THR A 46 -8.87 13.31 -16.71
CA THR A 46 -7.69 12.46 -16.63
C THR A 46 -7.81 11.61 -15.38
N VAL A 47 -7.62 10.30 -15.50
CA VAL A 47 -7.76 9.34 -14.41
C VAL A 47 -6.51 8.45 -14.33
N PRO A 48 -6.15 7.96 -13.13
CA PRO A 48 -5.15 6.91 -13.04
C PRO A 48 -5.67 5.61 -13.67
N GLY A 49 -4.75 4.79 -14.15
CA GLY A 49 -5.01 3.45 -14.64
C GLY A 49 -3.73 2.62 -14.59
N PHE A 50 -3.87 1.31 -14.72
CA PHE A 50 -2.76 0.37 -14.65
C PHE A 50 -2.55 -0.32 -15.98
N VAL A 51 -1.29 -0.38 -16.41
CA VAL A 51 -0.89 -1.02 -17.66
C VAL A 51 -0.91 -2.54 -17.50
N LEU A 52 -1.75 -3.23 -18.27
CA LEU A 52 -1.80 -4.69 -18.27
C LEU A 52 -0.83 -5.31 -19.29
N GLU A 53 -0.59 -4.61 -20.39
CA GLU A 53 0.24 -5.07 -21.50
C GLU A 53 0.76 -3.85 -22.28
N VAL A 54 1.99 -3.96 -22.79
CA VAL A 54 2.56 -3.03 -23.77
C VAL A 54 2.95 -3.83 -25.00
N ARG A 55 2.55 -3.37 -26.18
CA ARG A 55 2.82 -4.06 -27.45
C ARG A 55 3.12 -3.08 -28.58
N GLU A 56 3.83 -3.55 -29.58
CA GLU A 56 4.03 -2.84 -30.85
C GLU A 56 3.06 -3.39 -31.90
N VAL A 57 2.23 -2.50 -32.43
CA VAL A 57 1.19 -2.86 -33.40
C VAL A 57 1.32 -2.05 -34.69
N ALA A 58 1.00 -2.65 -35.82
CA ALA A 58 0.76 -1.88 -37.04
C ALA A 58 -0.58 -1.12 -36.91
N PRO A 59 -0.71 0.07 -37.52
CA PRO A 59 -1.97 0.81 -37.58
C PRO A 59 -3.20 -0.01 -37.99
N GLU A 60 -3.00 -1.01 -38.86
CA GLU A 60 -4.02 -1.89 -39.40
C GLU A 60 -4.47 -2.99 -38.42
N GLU A 61 -3.69 -3.26 -37.37
CA GLU A 61 -4.00 -4.26 -36.34
C GLU A 61 -4.90 -3.69 -35.23
N LEU A 62 -5.15 -2.37 -35.23
CA LEU A 62 -6.10 -1.74 -34.31
C LEU A 62 -7.53 -1.99 -34.79
N ASP A 63 -8.40 -2.36 -33.86
CA ASP A 63 -9.85 -2.54 -34.07
C ASP A 63 -10.61 -1.20 -34.19
N PHE A 64 -9.91 -0.07 -34.12
CA PHE A 64 -10.44 1.27 -34.28
C PHE A 64 -9.47 2.21 -35.04
N PRO A 65 -9.96 3.34 -35.60
CA PRO A 65 -9.11 4.28 -36.33
C PRO A 65 -8.04 4.91 -35.45
N VAL A 66 -6.79 4.96 -35.94
CA VAL A 66 -5.64 5.55 -35.25
C VAL A 66 -5.91 6.97 -34.74
N GLN A 67 -6.74 7.77 -35.42
CA GLN A 67 -7.07 9.14 -34.98
C GLN A 67 -7.85 9.19 -33.66
N LYS A 68 -8.49 8.09 -33.25
CA LYS A 68 -9.14 7.96 -31.95
C LYS A 68 -8.18 7.57 -30.83
N LEU A 69 -6.97 7.10 -31.17
CA LEU A 69 -5.96 6.71 -30.22
C LEU A 69 -5.50 7.93 -29.41
N ARG A 70 -5.73 7.87 -28.09
CA ARG A 70 -5.29 8.92 -27.17
C ARG A 70 -3.94 8.52 -26.57
N SER A 71 -3.12 9.51 -26.23
CA SER A 71 -1.82 9.27 -25.59
C SER A 71 -1.93 9.19 -24.07
N ILE A 72 -1.08 8.37 -23.46
CA ILE A 72 -0.85 8.39 -22.02
C ILE A 72 -0.32 9.78 -21.63
N THR A 73 -0.95 10.39 -20.62
CA THR A 73 -0.62 11.75 -20.18
C THR A 73 0.68 11.80 -19.40
N ALA A 74 0.89 10.85 -18.48
CA ALA A 74 2.12 10.72 -17.70
C ALA A 74 2.17 9.36 -16.99
N ARG A 75 3.37 8.85 -16.74
CA ARG A 75 3.61 7.77 -15.76
C ARG A 75 3.53 8.32 -14.32
N VAL A 76 3.02 7.52 -13.40
CA VAL A 76 3.00 7.80 -11.97
C VAL A 76 4.18 7.09 -11.30
N GLU A 77 5.04 7.86 -10.64
CA GLU A 77 6.22 7.31 -9.96
C GLU A 77 5.87 6.67 -8.61
N GLY A 78 6.55 5.56 -8.31
CA GLY A 78 6.45 4.84 -7.04
C GLY A 78 5.14 4.07 -6.86
N VAL A 79 4.40 3.83 -7.95
CA VAL A 79 3.19 3.01 -7.96
C VAL A 79 3.21 2.09 -9.17
N SER A 80 3.40 0.79 -8.93
CA SER A 80 3.32 -0.25 -9.94
C SER A 80 2.74 -1.52 -9.34
N LEU A 81 2.24 -2.40 -10.21
CA LEU A 81 1.81 -3.75 -9.87
C LEU A 81 2.91 -4.71 -10.30
N SER A 82 3.31 -5.61 -9.40
CA SER A 82 4.32 -6.62 -9.74
C SER A 82 3.76 -7.64 -10.73
N GLU A 83 4.66 -8.35 -11.43
CA GLU A 83 4.28 -9.43 -12.35
C GLU A 83 3.53 -10.56 -11.64
N GLU A 84 3.90 -10.87 -10.40
CA GLU A 84 3.24 -11.87 -9.57
C GLU A 84 1.81 -11.44 -9.24
N LEU A 85 1.61 -10.18 -8.84
CA LEU A 85 0.28 -9.65 -8.54
C LEU A 85 -0.60 -9.62 -9.80
N LEU A 86 -0.04 -9.21 -10.95
CA LEU A 86 -0.72 -9.28 -12.25
C LEU A 86 -1.12 -10.71 -12.61
N GLY A 87 -0.26 -11.69 -12.36
CA GLY A 87 -0.56 -13.11 -12.54
C GLY A 87 -1.70 -13.59 -11.65
N VAL A 88 -1.70 -13.19 -10.37
CA VAL A 88 -2.80 -13.49 -9.42
C VAL A 88 -4.09 -12.84 -9.87
N MET A 89 -4.07 -11.56 -10.25
CA MET A 89 -5.25 -10.84 -10.71
C MET A 89 -5.85 -11.49 -11.97
N LYS A 90 -5.02 -11.85 -12.95
CA LYS A 90 -5.48 -12.60 -14.13
C LYS A 90 -6.16 -13.91 -13.72
N ARG A 91 -5.52 -14.69 -12.86
CA ARG A 91 -6.07 -15.96 -12.40
C ARG A 91 -7.38 -15.80 -11.65
N VAL A 92 -7.53 -14.75 -10.82
CA VAL A 92 -8.79 -14.44 -10.14
C VAL A 92 -9.86 -14.09 -11.17
N ALA A 93 -9.58 -13.19 -12.11
CA ALA A 93 -10.52 -12.79 -13.16
C ALA A 93 -11.02 -14.01 -13.96
N ASP A 94 -10.10 -14.89 -14.38
CA ASP A 94 -10.43 -16.11 -15.13
C ASP A 94 -11.26 -17.10 -14.30
N LEU A 95 -10.89 -17.32 -13.03
CA LEU A 95 -11.58 -18.29 -12.16
C LEU A 95 -12.97 -17.82 -11.71
N THR A 96 -13.15 -16.51 -11.51
CA THR A 96 -14.40 -15.95 -11.02
C THR A 96 -15.24 -15.29 -12.12
N LEU A 97 -14.82 -15.43 -13.39
CA LEU A 97 -15.42 -14.78 -14.56
C LEU A 97 -15.69 -13.29 -14.30
N SER A 98 -14.79 -12.65 -13.57
CA SER A 98 -14.96 -11.29 -13.10
C SER A 98 -14.29 -10.30 -14.05
N PRO A 99 -14.90 -9.13 -14.27
CA PRO A 99 -14.28 -8.06 -15.05
C PRO A 99 -12.88 -7.74 -14.53
N VAL A 100 -11.88 -7.60 -15.41
CA VAL A 100 -10.48 -7.36 -15.03
C VAL A 100 -10.39 -6.07 -14.21
N ARG A 101 -11.19 -5.06 -14.57
CA ARG A 101 -11.30 -3.80 -13.82
C ARG A 101 -11.75 -4.01 -12.38
N ALA A 102 -12.70 -4.91 -12.13
CA ALA A 102 -13.18 -5.20 -10.78
C ALA A 102 -12.08 -5.87 -9.94
N VAL A 103 -11.31 -6.77 -10.55
CA VAL A 103 -10.18 -7.44 -9.87
C VAL A 103 -9.05 -6.46 -9.57
N VAL A 104 -8.67 -5.61 -10.53
CA VAL A 104 -7.68 -4.55 -10.32
C VAL A 104 -8.15 -3.60 -9.23
N ALA A 105 -9.40 -3.13 -9.27
CA ALA A 105 -9.95 -2.25 -8.24
C ALA A 105 -9.92 -2.88 -6.83
N ALA A 106 -10.09 -4.21 -6.73
CA ALA A 106 -10.00 -4.94 -5.46
C ALA A 106 -8.55 -5.12 -4.97
N ALA A 107 -7.59 -5.22 -5.88
CA ALA A 107 -6.17 -5.38 -5.55
C ALA A 107 -5.49 -4.06 -5.14
N LEU A 108 -6.06 -2.91 -5.54
CA LEU A 108 -5.46 -1.60 -5.29
C LEU A 108 -5.78 -1.06 -3.90
N PRO A 109 -4.81 -0.40 -3.23
CA PRO A 109 -5.09 0.28 -1.98
C PRO A 109 -6.08 1.43 -2.20
N PRO A 110 -7.05 1.61 -1.29
CA PRO A 110 -8.10 2.60 -1.48
C PRO A 110 -7.54 4.03 -1.45
N GLY A 111 -7.95 4.84 -2.44
CA GLY A 111 -7.69 6.27 -2.47
C GLY A 111 -6.33 6.67 -3.04
N ILE A 112 -5.71 5.85 -3.91
CA ILE A 112 -4.59 6.30 -4.76
C ILE A 112 -5.00 7.58 -5.50
N ARG A 113 -6.16 7.54 -6.18
CA ARG A 113 -6.68 8.65 -6.99
C ARG A 113 -6.74 9.99 -6.24
N SER A 114 -7.23 10.02 -5.00
CA SER A 114 -7.36 11.27 -4.23
C SER A 114 -6.04 11.78 -3.65
N ARG A 115 -5.01 10.93 -3.61
CA ARG A 115 -3.71 11.21 -3.01
C ARG A 115 -2.61 11.53 -4.01
N LEU A 116 -2.78 11.21 -5.29
CA LEU A 116 -1.82 11.62 -6.33
C LEU A 116 -1.59 13.13 -6.28
N ARG A 117 -0.33 13.53 -6.34
CA ARG A 117 0.09 14.94 -6.38
C ARG A 117 1.00 15.14 -7.57
N ALA A 118 0.76 16.22 -8.29
CA ALA A 118 1.68 16.72 -9.28
C ALA A 118 2.74 17.59 -8.61
N THR A 119 3.99 17.34 -8.96
CA THR A 119 5.16 18.10 -8.51
C THR A 119 6.06 18.40 -9.68
N TYR A 120 6.79 19.51 -9.62
CA TYR A 120 7.90 19.80 -10.52
C TYR A 120 9.20 19.38 -9.85
N ARG A 121 10.15 18.84 -10.61
CA ARG A 121 11.54 18.60 -10.22
C ARG A 121 12.47 19.28 -11.24
N PRO A 122 13.64 19.79 -10.81
CA PRO A 122 14.61 20.35 -11.73
C PRO A 122 15.22 19.23 -12.57
N VAL A 123 15.58 19.55 -13.81
CA VAL A 123 16.42 18.71 -14.66
C VAL A 123 17.79 19.36 -14.68
N ALA A 124 18.83 18.62 -14.29
CA ALA A 124 20.19 19.13 -14.35
C ALA A 124 20.59 19.34 -15.80
N VAL A 125 21.13 20.53 -16.09
CA VAL A 125 21.67 20.90 -17.39
C VAL A 125 23.10 21.41 -17.20
N ASP A 126 23.98 21.08 -18.14
CA ASP A 126 25.39 21.45 -18.08
C ASP A 126 25.61 22.94 -18.33
N GLU A 127 24.82 23.52 -19.24
CA GLU A 127 24.80 24.95 -19.54
C GLU A 127 23.37 25.48 -19.49
N LEU A 128 23.18 26.64 -18.87
CA LEU A 128 21.89 27.31 -18.78
C LEU A 128 21.87 28.48 -19.77
N ASP A 129 21.01 28.39 -20.78
CA ASP A 129 20.73 29.53 -21.67
C ASP A 129 20.23 30.74 -20.88
N GLU A 130 20.38 31.94 -21.43
CA GLU A 130 19.78 33.15 -20.85
C GLU A 130 18.27 32.98 -20.71
N LEU A 131 17.81 32.95 -19.46
CA LEU A 131 16.40 32.87 -19.11
C LEU A 131 15.86 34.26 -18.75
N PRO A 132 14.61 34.57 -19.13
CA PRO A 132 13.88 35.68 -18.54
C PRO A 132 13.91 35.62 -17.01
N GLN A 133 13.98 36.79 -16.36
CA GLN A 133 14.17 36.90 -14.91
C GLN A 133 13.16 36.06 -14.09
N GLU A 134 11.91 35.95 -14.57
CA GLU A 134 10.87 35.16 -13.92
C GLU A 134 11.13 33.64 -14.02
N LEU A 135 11.61 33.14 -15.17
CA LEU A 135 11.96 31.74 -15.37
C LEU A 135 13.24 31.37 -14.61
N ALA A 136 14.24 32.25 -14.62
CA ALA A 136 15.47 32.06 -13.85
C ALA A 136 15.17 31.92 -12.35
N ARG A 137 14.37 32.84 -11.79
CA ARG A 137 13.93 32.78 -10.39
C ARG A 137 13.15 31.51 -10.06
N ALA A 138 12.25 31.08 -10.95
CA ALA A 138 11.47 29.87 -10.76
C ALA A 138 12.35 28.60 -10.78
N TYR A 139 13.33 28.55 -11.69
CA TYR A 139 14.28 27.45 -11.79
C TYR A 139 15.22 27.40 -10.58
N GLU A 140 15.75 28.53 -10.11
CA GLU A 140 16.55 28.61 -8.88
C GLU A 140 15.79 28.11 -7.65
N GLU A 141 14.54 28.56 -7.47
CA GLU A 141 13.70 28.10 -6.35
C GLU A 141 13.39 26.60 -6.45
N LEU A 142 13.23 26.08 -7.67
CA LEU A 142 13.05 24.65 -7.92
C LEU A 142 14.30 23.85 -7.59
N CYS A 143 15.48 24.28 -8.02
CA CYS A 143 16.76 23.64 -7.69
C CYS A 143 17.01 23.65 -6.18
N LYS A 144 16.72 24.77 -5.50
CA LYS A 144 16.89 24.91 -4.06
C LYS A 144 16.03 23.94 -3.24
N ARG A 145 14.83 23.61 -3.73
CA ARG A 145 13.87 22.75 -3.03
C ARG A 145 13.88 21.31 -3.50
N GLU A 146 14.54 21.02 -4.62
CA GLU A 146 14.55 19.75 -5.38
C GLU A 146 13.18 19.30 -5.90
N GLN A 147 12.08 19.72 -5.26
CA GLN A 147 10.74 19.39 -5.64
C GLN A 147 9.74 20.45 -5.17
N ILE A 148 8.85 20.89 -6.07
CA ILE A 148 7.78 21.84 -5.75
C ILE A 148 6.42 21.26 -6.14
N ALA A 149 5.54 21.08 -5.16
CA ALA A 149 4.16 20.66 -5.42
C ALA A 149 3.35 21.77 -6.12
N VAL A 150 2.51 21.40 -7.09
CA VAL A 150 1.62 22.34 -7.80
C VAL A 150 0.76 23.17 -6.83
N THR A 151 0.34 22.57 -5.71
CA THR A 151 -0.45 23.24 -4.67
C THR A 151 0.32 24.32 -3.90
N SER A 152 1.65 24.30 -3.93
CA SER A 152 2.51 25.26 -3.22
C SER A 152 2.93 26.45 -4.07
N LEU A 153 2.69 26.43 -5.38
CA LEU A 153 3.15 27.47 -6.32
C LEU A 153 2.72 28.88 -5.91
N LYS A 154 1.43 29.07 -5.59
CA LYS A 154 0.89 30.38 -5.16
C LYS A 154 1.63 30.96 -3.95
N ARG A 155 1.97 30.12 -2.97
CA ARG A 155 2.67 30.56 -1.75
C ARG A 155 4.11 30.97 -2.04
N LEU A 156 4.72 30.39 -3.07
CA LEU A 156 6.08 30.70 -3.52
C LEU A 156 6.12 31.86 -4.53
N GLY A 157 4.96 32.43 -4.89
CA GLY A 157 4.87 33.45 -5.92
C GLY A 157 5.18 32.92 -7.33
N LEU A 158 4.99 31.61 -7.54
CA LEU A 158 5.18 30.94 -8.84
C LEU A 158 3.82 30.64 -9.48
N THR A 159 3.79 30.55 -10.80
CA THR A 159 2.59 30.22 -11.57
C THR A 159 2.77 28.89 -12.30
N LYS A 160 1.65 28.26 -12.69
CA LYS A 160 1.70 26.98 -13.40
C LYS A 160 2.28 27.18 -14.80
N GLU A 161 1.97 28.31 -15.43
CA GLU A 161 2.42 28.71 -16.76
C GLU A 161 3.95 28.82 -16.82
N VAL A 162 4.56 29.46 -15.81
CA VAL A 162 6.03 29.57 -15.69
C VAL A 162 6.67 28.20 -15.52
N MET A 163 6.12 27.36 -14.64
CA MET A 163 6.66 26.00 -14.43
C MET A 163 6.49 25.10 -15.66
N ASP A 164 5.34 25.17 -16.34
CA ASP A 164 5.10 24.40 -17.57
C ASP A 164 6.02 24.92 -18.71
N SER A 165 6.41 26.21 -18.73
CA SER A 165 7.42 26.74 -19.65
C SER A 165 8.84 26.21 -19.36
N LEU A 166 9.22 26.07 -18.08
CA LEU A 166 10.47 25.38 -17.71
C LEU A 166 10.46 23.92 -18.19
N VAL A 167 9.32 23.24 -18.12
CA VAL A 167 9.17 21.88 -18.64
C VAL A 167 9.36 21.84 -20.16
N GLN A 168 8.76 22.79 -20.89
CA GLN A 168 8.94 22.88 -22.35
C GLN A 168 10.38 23.15 -22.77
N LYS A 169 11.13 23.91 -21.95
CA LYS A 169 12.56 24.18 -22.15
C LYS A 169 13.48 23.05 -21.68
N GLY A 170 12.93 21.95 -21.16
CA GLY A 170 13.72 20.81 -20.66
C GLY A 170 14.44 21.06 -19.34
N LEU A 171 14.15 22.16 -18.64
CA LEU A 171 14.76 22.54 -17.37
C LEU A 171 14.01 21.98 -16.15
N ALA A 172 12.79 21.52 -16.34
CA ALA A 172 12.01 20.89 -15.29
C ALA A 172 11.26 19.69 -15.83
N GLN A 173 10.91 18.77 -14.94
CA GLN A 173 9.99 17.68 -15.25
C GLN A 173 8.79 17.77 -14.33
N LYS A 174 7.60 17.56 -14.91
CA LYS A 174 6.35 17.44 -14.16
C LYS A 174 6.06 15.97 -13.90
N ILE A 175 6.02 15.62 -12.63
CA ILE A 175 5.94 14.24 -12.16
C ILE A 175 4.70 14.08 -11.30
N TRP A 176 4.06 12.93 -11.43
CA TRP A 176 2.95 12.51 -10.58
C TRP A 176 3.43 11.41 -9.65
N SER A 177 3.21 11.58 -8.36
CA SER A 177 3.56 10.55 -7.39
C SER A 177 2.58 10.58 -6.20
N LEU A 178 2.64 9.53 -5.40
CA LEU A 178 2.06 9.57 -4.06
C LEU A 178 3.01 10.34 -3.14
N PRO A 179 2.53 11.36 -2.41
CA PRO A 179 3.37 12.11 -1.48
C PRO A 179 3.99 11.15 -0.45
N ALA A 180 5.20 11.47 0.00
CA ALA A 180 5.79 10.79 1.14
C ALA A 180 4.91 11.06 2.36
N GLU A 181 4.19 10.05 2.86
CA GLU A 181 3.52 10.17 4.15
C GLU A 181 4.56 10.00 5.24
N ARG A 182 4.79 11.05 6.04
CA ARG A 182 5.56 10.89 7.28
C ARG A 182 4.82 9.90 8.16
N ALA A 183 5.48 8.82 8.55
CA ALA A 183 4.97 7.93 9.58
C ALA A 183 4.75 8.76 10.85
N LYS A 184 3.48 9.05 11.17
CA LYS A 184 3.15 9.47 12.53
C LYS A 184 3.34 8.21 13.37
N ALA A 185 4.26 8.22 14.32
CA ALA A 185 4.42 7.10 15.25
C ALA A 185 3.03 6.82 15.85
N SER A 186 2.48 5.64 15.58
CA SER A 186 1.20 5.25 16.14
C SER A 186 1.37 5.15 17.65
N GLU A 187 0.60 5.93 18.40
CA GLU A 187 0.59 5.83 19.86
C GLU A 187 0.05 4.46 20.26
N LEU A 188 0.83 3.75 21.07
CA LEU A 188 0.42 2.47 21.62
C LEU A 188 -0.20 2.68 22.99
N TYR A 189 -1.12 1.80 23.33
CA TYR A 189 -1.87 1.78 24.57
C TYR A 189 -1.87 0.37 25.15
N ARG A 190 -1.93 0.27 26.48
CA ARG A 190 -2.07 -0.99 27.22
C ARG A 190 -3.17 -0.84 28.28
N LEU A 191 -3.68 -1.96 28.78
CA LEU A 191 -4.58 -1.94 29.92
C LEU A 191 -3.82 -1.44 31.15
N ALA A 192 -4.37 -0.43 31.83
CA ALA A 192 -3.76 0.09 33.04
C ALA A 192 -3.73 -0.99 34.14
N PRO A 193 -2.66 -1.10 34.94
CA PRO A 193 -2.58 -2.08 36.03
C PRO A 193 -3.77 -1.96 36.99
N GLY A 194 -4.48 -3.06 37.25
CA GLY A 194 -5.65 -3.06 38.14
C GLY A 194 -6.95 -2.57 37.50
N ALA A 195 -6.95 -2.27 36.20
CA ALA A 195 -8.14 -1.80 35.48
C ALA A 195 -9.01 -2.95 34.91
N GLU A 196 -8.71 -4.21 35.22
CA GLU A 196 -9.45 -5.39 34.73
C GLU A 196 -10.93 -5.37 35.15
N SER A 197 -11.23 -4.74 36.28
CA SER A 197 -12.58 -4.55 36.82
C SER A 197 -13.05 -3.08 36.78
N ALA A 198 -12.34 -2.20 36.07
CA ALA A 198 -12.67 -0.77 36.03
C ALA A 198 -13.94 -0.45 35.23
N VAL A 199 -14.39 -1.39 34.40
CA VAL A 199 -15.61 -1.27 33.61
C VAL A 199 -16.62 -2.30 34.08
N ALA A 200 -17.84 -1.85 34.37
CA ALA A 200 -18.94 -2.72 34.74
C ALA A 200 -19.59 -3.39 33.50
N GLU A 201 -20.23 -4.54 33.74
CA GLU A 201 -20.91 -5.33 32.69
C GLU A 201 -22.05 -4.59 31.99
N ASP A 202 -22.60 -3.54 32.62
CA ASP A 202 -23.63 -2.66 32.07
C ASP A 202 -23.15 -1.83 30.87
N ARG A 203 -21.85 -1.81 30.60
CA ARG A 203 -21.22 -1.22 29.41
C ARG A 203 -20.60 -2.31 28.54
N PRO A 204 -21.42 -3.10 27.83
CA PRO A 204 -20.98 -4.35 27.20
C PRO A 204 -19.81 -4.18 26.22
N ALA A 205 -19.78 -3.10 25.44
CA ALA A 205 -18.67 -2.81 24.52
C ALA A 205 -17.35 -2.52 25.24
N GLN A 206 -17.39 -1.68 26.28
CA GLN A 206 -16.20 -1.34 27.07
C GLN A 206 -15.73 -2.53 27.90
N PHE A 207 -16.67 -3.31 28.44
CA PHE A 207 -16.39 -4.51 29.22
C PHE A 207 -15.72 -5.59 28.36
N ALA A 208 -16.26 -5.86 27.17
CA ALA A 208 -15.65 -6.78 26.20
C ALA A 208 -14.23 -6.36 25.81
N CYS A 209 -13.99 -5.05 25.68
CA CYS A 209 -12.66 -4.51 25.42
C CYS A 209 -11.69 -4.84 26.56
N VAL A 210 -12.04 -4.50 27.80
CA VAL A 210 -11.19 -4.76 28.97
C VAL A 210 -10.93 -6.26 29.16
N GLN A 211 -11.96 -7.11 29.03
CA GLN A 211 -11.82 -8.57 29.14
C GLN A 211 -10.92 -9.19 28.07
N THR A 212 -10.87 -8.60 26.88
CA THR A 212 -9.99 -9.09 25.82
C THR A 212 -8.54 -8.70 26.10
N LEU A 213 -8.31 -7.45 26.51
CA LEU A 213 -6.96 -6.94 26.80
C LEU A 213 -6.38 -7.50 28.10
N SER A 214 -7.21 -7.85 29.09
CA SER A 214 -6.76 -8.44 30.36
C SER A 214 -6.16 -9.84 30.19
N ARG A 215 -6.47 -10.55 29.09
CA ARG A 215 -5.84 -11.82 28.73
C ARG A 215 -4.39 -11.65 28.27
N GLU A 216 -3.98 -10.44 27.94
CA GLU A 216 -2.66 -10.07 27.46
C GLU A 216 -2.13 -8.85 28.25
N PRO A 217 -1.82 -9.00 29.55
CA PRO A 217 -1.52 -7.87 30.44
C PRO A 217 -0.27 -7.05 30.06
N ASN A 218 0.58 -7.58 29.17
CA ASN A 218 1.75 -6.89 28.62
C ASN A 218 1.55 -6.38 27.19
N GLY A 219 0.36 -6.56 26.61
CA GLY A 219 0.09 -6.16 25.25
C GLY A 219 0.09 -4.64 25.07
N CYS A 220 0.64 -4.21 23.93
CA CYS A 220 0.67 -2.82 23.51
C CYS A 220 0.02 -2.75 22.13
N TRP A 221 -1.04 -1.95 22.01
CA TRP A 221 -1.87 -1.90 20.82
C TRP A 221 -2.18 -0.46 20.41
N THR A 222 -2.35 -0.23 19.12
CA THR A 222 -2.95 1.02 18.63
C THR A 222 -4.46 1.04 18.94
N ILE A 223 -5.07 2.22 18.87
CA ILE A 223 -6.53 2.36 19.03
C ILE A 223 -7.27 1.52 17.99
N GLU A 224 -6.76 1.51 16.76
CA GLU A 224 -7.31 0.80 15.61
C GLU A 224 -7.26 -0.72 15.80
N GLU A 225 -6.19 -1.23 16.39
CA GLU A 225 -6.06 -2.65 16.73
C GLU A 225 -6.98 -3.07 17.86
N ILE A 226 -7.09 -2.27 18.93
CA ILE A 226 -8.02 -2.58 20.02
C ILE A 226 -9.44 -2.64 19.46
N ALA A 227 -9.83 -1.65 18.64
CA ALA A 227 -11.12 -1.63 17.98
C ALA A 227 -11.36 -2.89 17.13
N ALA A 228 -10.37 -3.30 16.33
CA ALA A 228 -10.46 -4.51 15.50
C ALA A 228 -10.50 -5.80 16.33
N ALA A 229 -9.69 -5.89 17.39
CA ALA A 229 -9.58 -7.04 18.28
C ALA A 229 -10.86 -7.30 19.06
N THR A 230 -11.51 -6.24 19.52
CA THR A 230 -12.66 -6.32 20.44
C THR A 230 -13.98 -6.10 19.73
N GLY A 231 -13.96 -5.78 18.43
CA GLY A 231 -15.16 -5.48 17.64
C GLY A 231 -15.87 -4.18 18.05
N VAL A 232 -15.18 -3.27 18.74
CA VAL A 232 -15.76 -1.99 19.22
C VAL A 232 -15.31 -0.83 18.35
N SER A 233 -16.02 0.30 18.44
CA SER A 233 -15.64 1.51 17.71
C SER A 233 -14.38 2.17 18.29
N THR A 234 -13.60 2.86 17.45
CA THR A 234 -12.41 3.62 17.92
C THR A 234 -12.78 4.74 18.90
N SER A 235 -14.00 5.28 18.85
CA SER A 235 -14.48 6.25 19.85
C SER A 235 -14.69 5.62 21.22
N THR A 236 -15.12 4.36 21.28
CA THR A 236 -15.20 3.58 22.53
C THR A 236 -13.82 3.40 23.14
N VAL A 237 -12.82 3.04 22.33
CA VAL A 237 -11.42 2.88 22.79
C VAL A 237 -10.87 4.21 23.30
N ARG A 238 -11.08 5.31 22.57
CA ARG A 238 -10.67 6.67 23.02
C ARG A 238 -11.34 7.08 24.33
N ALA A 239 -12.58 6.66 24.58
CA ALA A 239 -13.24 6.90 25.85
C ALA A 239 -12.56 6.15 27.01
N LEU A 240 -12.07 4.92 26.78
CA LEU A 240 -11.30 4.16 27.76
C LEU A 240 -9.92 4.78 28.03
N VAL A 241 -9.25 5.31 27.00
CA VAL A 241 -8.03 6.12 27.17
C VAL A 241 -8.31 7.34 28.04
N LYS A 242 -9.37 8.10 27.73
CA LYS A 242 -9.75 9.29 28.50
C LYS A 242 -10.14 8.97 29.95
N ALA A 243 -10.72 7.80 30.18
CA ALA A 243 -11.10 7.31 31.51
C ALA A 243 -9.92 6.76 32.31
N GLY A 244 -8.71 6.69 31.73
CA GLY A 244 -7.53 6.12 32.39
C GLY A 244 -7.55 4.60 32.50
N VAL A 245 -8.48 3.91 31.82
CA VAL A 245 -8.53 2.45 31.75
C VAL A 245 -7.44 1.92 30.81
N LEU A 246 -7.13 2.69 29.76
CA LEU A 246 -6.01 2.45 28.86
C LEU A 246 -4.97 3.54 29.05
N GLU A 247 -3.71 3.15 29.25
CA GLU A 247 -2.59 4.06 29.42
C GLU A 247 -1.65 4.03 28.20
N PRO A 248 -0.98 5.14 27.85
CA PRO A 248 0.04 5.14 26.82
C PRO A 248 1.15 4.15 27.15
N ALA A 249 1.54 3.36 26.16
CA ALA A 249 2.60 2.37 26.26
C ALA A 249 3.72 2.68 25.27
N ALA A 250 4.96 2.43 25.65
CA ALA A 250 6.03 2.20 24.69
C ALA A 250 5.98 0.73 24.29
N PRO A 251 6.31 0.37 23.03
CA PRO A 251 6.51 -1.03 22.69
C PRO A 251 7.63 -1.54 23.60
N VAL A 252 7.31 -2.41 24.55
CA VAL A 252 8.32 -3.11 25.32
C VAL A 252 8.81 -4.21 24.38
N PRO A 253 10.05 -4.17 23.87
CA PRO A 253 10.62 -5.33 23.19
C PRO A 253 10.76 -6.41 24.25
N GLN A 254 9.73 -7.23 24.41
CA GLN A 254 9.86 -8.52 25.06
C GLN A 254 10.16 -9.48 23.92
N PRO A 255 11.42 -9.85 23.67
CA PRO A 255 11.67 -11.01 22.84
C PRO A 255 10.95 -12.16 23.55
N GLU A 256 9.83 -12.59 22.99
CA GLU A 256 9.15 -13.80 23.44
C GLU A 256 10.22 -14.88 23.40
N THR A 257 10.62 -15.42 24.56
CA THR A 257 11.69 -16.42 24.61
C THR A 257 11.22 -17.57 23.73
N PRO A 258 11.95 -17.92 22.66
CA PRO A 258 11.50 -18.92 21.71
C PRO A 258 11.16 -20.20 22.47
N MET A 259 9.92 -20.70 22.32
CA MET A 259 9.55 -21.95 22.97
C MET A 259 10.41 -23.09 22.44
N ALA A 260 10.79 -24.02 23.32
CA ALA A 260 11.45 -25.25 22.90
C ALA A 260 10.49 -26.04 22.01
N LEU A 261 10.93 -26.34 20.79
CA LEU A 261 10.14 -27.11 19.84
C LEU A 261 10.10 -28.57 20.28
N MET A 262 8.94 -29.20 20.11
CA MET A 262 8.84 -30.66 20.17
C MET A 262 9.50 -31.29 18.94
N PRO A 263 9.99 -32.54 18.99
CA PRO A 263 10.64 -33.20 17.85
C PRO A 263 9.80 -33.19 16.56
N THR A 264 8.48 -33.31 16.68
CA THR A 264 7.55 -33.24 15.54
C THR A 264 7.45 -31.84 14.92
N GLN A 265 7.60 -30.79 15.74
CA GLN A 265 7.61 -29.40 15.29
C GLN A 265 8.95 -29.05 14.63
N GLU A 266 10.08 -29.51 15.20
CA GLU A 266 11.41 -29.36 14.60
C GLU A 266 11.46 -29.99 13.20
N ALA A 267 10.96 -31.21 13.07
CA ALA A 267 10.88 -31.89 11.77
C ALA A 267 10.00 -31.12 10.77
N ALA A 268 8.90 -30.51 11.24
CA ALA A 268 8.04 -29.70 10.39
C ALA A 268 8.73 -28.40 9.92
N VAL A 269 9.39 -27.68 10.83
CA VAL A 269 10.16 -26.46 10.49
C VAL A 269 11.26 -26.82 9.51
N ALA A 270 12.07 -27.85 9.79
CA ALA A 270 13.15 -28.27 8.91
C ALA A 270 12.65 -28.61 7.51
N ARG A 271 11.50 -29.30 7.39
CA ARG A 271 10.91 -29.65 6.10
C ARG A 271 10.41 -28.43 5.32
N VAL A 272 9.75 -27.49 6.00
CA VAL A 272 9.25 -26.27 5.36
C VAL A 272 10.42 -25.39 4.91
N CYS A 273 11.41 -25.20 5.77
CA CYS A 273 12.52 -24.28 5.53
C CYS A 273 13.58 -24.82 4.55
N SER A 274 13.71 -26.14 4.41
CA SER A 274 14.62 -26.74 3.41
C SER A 274 14.03 -26.77 2.00
N ALA A 275 12.72 -26.56 1.85
CA ALA A 275 12.07 -26.54 0.56
C ALA A 275 12.27 -25.18 -0.13
N LYS A 276 12.75 -25.20 -1.38
CA LYS A 276 12.80 -23.99 -2.22
C LYS A 276 11.40 -23.48 -2.56
N GLU A 277 10.52 -24.41 -2.92
CA GLU A 277 9.10 -24.17 -3.23
C GLU A 277 8.27 -25.36 -2.74
N GLY A 278 7.03 -25.11 -2.33
CA GLY A 278 6.14 -26.19 -1.90
C GLY A 278 4.82 -25.72 -1.30
N ARG A 279 3.86 -26.66 -1.20
CA ARG A 279 2.60 -26.47 -0.47
C ARG A 279 2.55 -27.51 0.63
N PHE A 280 2.40 -27.06 1.87
CA PHE A 280 2.44 -27.92 3.05
C PHE A 280 1.12 -27.81 3.82
N LEU A 281 0.62 -28.95 4.29
CA LEU A 281 -0.48 -29.00 5.25
C LEU A 281 0.11 -29.31 6.62
N LEU A 282 0.08 -28.34 7.54
CA LEU A 282 0.43 -28.56 8.94
C LEU A 282 -0.82 -28.98 9.72
N PHE A 283 -1.04 -30.29 9.82
CA PHE A 283 -2.18 -30.83 10.55
C PHE A 283 -1.88 -30.96 12.06
N GLY A 284 -2.80 -30.46 12.89
CA GLY A 284 -2.70 -30.60 14.35
C GLY A 284 -3.88 -29.94 15.06
N VAL A 285 -4.25 -30.46 16.23
CA VAL A 285 -5.32 -29.91 17.06
C VAL A 285 -4.94 -28.53 17.65
N THR A 286 -5.91 -27.79 18.17
CA THR A 286 -5.62 -26.54 18.91
C THR A 286 -4.71 -26.84 20.10
N GLY A 287 -3.75 -25.96 20.37
CA GLY A 287 -2.76 -26.18 21.43
C GLY A 287 -1.56 -27.06 21.04
N SER A 288 -1.55 -27.70 19.86
CA SER A 288 -0.41 -28.50 19.40
C SER A 288 0.84 -27.69 18.99
N GLY A 289 0.81 -26.37 19.18
CA GLY A 289 1.92 -25.46 18.85
C GLY A 289 2.14 -25.16 17.36
N LYS A 290 1.09 -25.28 16.52
CA LYS A 290 1.19 -24.91 15.08
C LYS A 290 1.68 -23.47 14.88
N THR A 291 1.24 -22.55 15.72
CA THR A 291 1.65 -21.15 15.68
C THR A 291 3.16 -21.00 15.81
N GLU A 292 3.80 -21.75 16.72
CA GLU A 292 5.25 -21.70 16.90
C GLU A 292 5.98 -22.19 15.64
N VAL A 293 5.49 -23.25 14.99
CA VAL A 293 6.05 -23.70 13.70
C VAL A 293 5.99 -22.59 12.65
N TYR A 294 4.88 -21.84 12.58
CA TYR A 294 4.78 -20.69 11.67
C TYR A 294 5.76 -19.57 12.02
N LEU A 295 5.87 -19.20 13.31
CA LEU A 295 6.80 -18.15 13.76
C LEU A 295 8.26 -18.50 13.44
N ARG A 296 8.67 -19.77 13.59
CA ARG A 296 10.02 -20.22 13.22
C ARG A 296 10.27 -20.19 11.71
N ALA A 297 9.28 -20.58 10.91
CA ALA A 297 9.38 -20.48 9.46
C ALA A 297 9.49 -19.02 8.99
N ILE A 298 8.73 -18.11 9.62
CA ILE A 298 8.83 -16.67 9.36
C ILE A 298 10.22 -16.15 9.72
N GLU A 299 10.72 -16.48 10.92
CA GLU A 299 12.04 -16.06 11.40
C GLU A 299 13.16 -16.46 10.42
N GLN A 300 13.14 -17.70 9.93
CA GLN A 300 14.12 -18.13 8.94
C GLN A 300 13.94 -17.45 7.58
N THR A 301 12.71 -17.24 7.12
CA THR A 301 12.43 -16.56 5.84
C THR A 301 12.93 -15.11 5.87
N LEU A 302 12.69 -14.41 6.98
CA LEU A 302 13.18 -13.04 7.20
C LEU A 302 14.72 -13.00 7.32
N ALA A 303 15.34 -13.99 7.98
CA ALA A 303 16.79 -14.09 8.09
C ALA A 303 17.49 -14.28 6.73
N GLU A 304 16.76 -14.80 5.74
CA GLU A 304 17.20 -14.93 4.34
C GLU A 304 16.90 -13.67 3.49
N GLY A 305 16.39 -12.60 4.11
CA GLY A 305 16.09 -11.33 3.45
C GLY A 305 14.83 -11.37 2.57
N ARG A 306 13.91 -12.31 2.83
CA ARG A 306 12.65 -12.47 2.09
C ARG A 306 11.46 -12.01 2.94
N ASP A 307 10.39 -11.57 2.27
CA ASP A 307 9.15 -11.14 2.94
C ASP A 307 8.19 -12.30 3.22
N VAL A 308 7.23 -12.08 4.15
CA VAL A 308 6.20 -13.06 4.50
C VAL A 308 4.81 -12.45 4.51
N LEU A 309 3.87 -13.08 3.80
CA LEU A 309 2.44 -12.82 3.89
C LEU A 309 1.78 -13.80 4.87
N TYR A 310 1.26 -13.29 5.99
CA TYR A 310 0.54 -14.09 6.98
C TYR A 310 -0.96 -13.76 6.93
N LEU A 311 -1.78 -14.71 6.46
CA LEU A 311 -3.23 -14.54 6.33
C LEU A 311 -3.97 -15.18 7.52
N VAL A 312 -4.83 -14.40 8.17
CA VAL A 312 -5.72 -14.86 9.25
C VAL A 312 -7.19 -14.71 8.85
N PRO A 313 -8.10 -15.55 9.38
CA PRO A 313 -9.53 -15.29 9.29
C PRO A 313 -9.91 -13.95 9.94
N GLU A 314 -10.96 -13.31 9.43
CA GLU A 314 -11.41 -11.97 9.85
C GLU A 314 -11.87 -11.91 11.33
N ILE A 315 -12.32 -13.02 11.91
CA ILE A 315 -12.93 -13.06 13.24
C ILE A 315 -11.85 -13.04 14.34
N ALA A 316 -12.06 -12.19 15.36
CA ALA A 316 -11.48 -12.02 16.72
C ALA A 316 -10.11 -12.66 17.14
N LEU A 317 -9.71 -13.80 16.58
CA LEU A 317 -8.40 -14.45 16.76
C LEU A 317 -7.23 -13.68 16.13
N ALA A 318 -7.49 -12.66 15.31
CA ALA A 318 -6.45 -11.82 14.72
C ALA A 318 -5.62 -11.08 15.77
N ALA A 319 -6.23 -10.65 16.89
CA ALA A 319 -5.55 -9.84 17.91
C ALA A 319 -4.39 -10.59 18.60
N GLN A 320 -4.64 -11.84 19.01
CA GLN A 320 -3.64 -12.66 19.69
C GLN A 320 -2.49 -13.04 18.76
N VAL A 321 -2.79 -13.31 17.49
CA VAL A 321 -1.77 -13.62 16.49
C VAL A 321 -0.94 -12.38 16.18
N VAL A 322 -1.58 -11.23 16.00
CA VAL A 322 -0.91 -9.93 15.79
C VAL A 322 0.02 -9.59 16.95
N HIS A 323 -0.46 -9.75 18.19
CA HIS A 323 0.36 -9.46 19.36
C HIS A 323 1.61 -10.34 19.41
N ARG A 324 1.47 -11.65 19.18
CA ARG A 324 2.62 -12.58 19.09
C ARG A 324 3.58 -12.20 17.97
N LEU A 325 3.06 -11.89 16.78
CA LEU A 325 3.89 -11.46 15.65
C LEU A 325 4.69 -10.21 16.00
N ARG A 326 4.10 -9.23 16.67
CA ARG A 326 4.82 -8.02 17.10
C ARG A 326 5.76 -8.25 18.27
N ALA A 327 5.41 -9.09 19.22
CA ALA A 327 6.32 -9.48 20.30
C ALA A 327 7.58 -10.14 19.72
N ARG A 328 7.41 -10.97 18.68
CA ARG A 328 8.49 -11.70 18.03
C ARG A 328 9.31 -10.87 17.03
N PHE A 329 8.65 -10.07 16.19
CA PHE A 329 9.26 -9.39 15.04
C PHE A 329 9.24 -7.85 15.14
N GLY A 330 8.66 -7.30 16.20
CA GLY A 330 8.63 -5.86 16.47
C GLY A 330 8.01 -5.05 15.34
N ASN A 331 8.76 -4.05 14.88
CA ASN A 331 8.31 -3.08 13.87
C ASN A 331 8.37 -3.62 12.43
N LEU A 332 8.82 -4.87 12.21
CA LEU A 332 8.80 -5.49 10.89
C LEU A 332 7.39 -5.92 10.45
N VAL A 333 6.40 -5.89 11.35
CA VAL A 333 5.05 -6.39 11.08
C VAL A 333 4.16 -5.28 10.52
N GLY A 334 3.88 -5.35 9.22
CA GLY A 334 2.79 -4.61 8.58
C GLY A 334 1.44 -5.32 8.74
N MET A 335 0.35 -4.56 8.89
CA MET A 335 -1.00 -5.13 9.08
C MET A 335 -2.03 -4.47 8.18
N LEU A 336 -2.96 -5.29 7.68
CA LEU A 336 -4.07 -4.86 6.86
C LEU A 336 -5.39 -5.42 7.43
N HIS A 337 -6.27 -4.55 7.93
CA HIS A 337 -7.59 -4.93 8.41
C HIS A 337 -8.69 -3.92 8.00
N SER A 338 -9.94 -4.37 8.10
CA SER A 338 -11.13 -3.61 7.65
C SER A 338 -11.34 -2.31 8.43
N GLY A 339 -10.94 -2.24 9.70
CA GLY A 339 -11.03 -1.04 10.54
C GLY A 339 -10.03 0.09 10.21
N MET A 340 -9.00 -0.17 9.40
CA MET A 340 -7.95 0.82 9.13
C MET A 340 -8.42 1.99 8.26
N ALA A 341 -7.91 3.19 8.57
CA ALA A 341 -8.10 4.35 7.72
C ALA A 341 -7.40 4.16 6.36
N GLN A 342 -7.97 4.72 5.30
CA GLN A 342 -7.42 4.57 3.94
C GLN A 342 -5.95 5.00 3.80
N GLY A 343 -5.53 6.04 4.53
CA GLY A 343 -4.14 6.50 4.48
C GLY A 343 -3.18 5.48 5.10
N GLU A 344 -3.61 4.81 6.17
CA GLU A 344 -2.82 3.78 6.82
C GLU A 344 -2.70 2.52 5.96
N ARG A 345 -3.79 2.07 5.34
CA ARG A 345 -3.73 0.96 4.38
C ARG A 345 -2.79 1.25 3.22
N LEU A 346 -2.78 2.48 2.72
CA LEU A 346 -1.85 2.88 1.67
C LEU A 346 -0.40 2.86 2.14
N ARG A 347 -0.11 3.30 3.37
CA ARG A 347 1.25 3.20 3.94
C ARG A 347 1.70 1.75 4.04
N GLN A 348 0.85 0.87 4.55
CA GLN A 348 1.14 -0.55 4.70
C GLN A 348 1.33 -1.25 3.34
N TRP A 349 0.63 -0.81 2.30
CA TRP A 349 0.84 -1.30 0.93
C TRP A 349 2.17 -0.85 0.32
N ARG A 350 2.74 0.28 0.79
CA ARG A 350 4.02 0.83 0.28
C ARG A 350 5.25 0.37 1.06
N ALA A 351 5.06 -0.14 2.28
CA ALA A 351 6.12 -0.54 3.19
C ALA A 351 6.73 -1.87 2.74
#